data_AF-A0A6P1KWJ1-F1
#
_entry.id   AF-A0A6P1KWJ1-F1
#
_cell.length_a   1.000
_cell.length_b   1.000
_cell.length_c   1.000
_cell.angle_alpha   90.00
_cell.angle_beta   90.00
_cell.angle_gamma   90.00
#
_symmetry.space_group_name_H-M   'P 1'
#
loop_
_entity.id
_entity.type
_entity.pdbx_description
1 polymer ?
#
loop_
_entity_poly.entity_id
_entity_poly.type
_entity_poly.pdbx_seq_one_letter_code
_entity_poly.pdbx_strand_id
1 'polypeptide(L)'
;MAKISDFVEDAGAPGIIVGIGAVLLAPVLLPIVAGVGKPFVKSVIKGGIGLYERSKGTIAEMGETWEDMVAEARAELADEKETPVFEASATNPDNVADNGA
;
A
#
# COMPACT_ATOMS: atom_id res chain seq x y z
N MET A 1 15.54 -16.27 7.01
CA MET A 1 14.29 -15.60 6.60
C MET A 1 14.51 -14.09 6.63
N ALA A 2 15.12 -13.51 5.60
CA ALA A 2 15.49 -12.08 5.61
C ALA A 2 15.09 -11.32 4.32
N LYS A 3 15.08 -11.99 3.16
CA LYS A 3 14.84 -11.34 1.85
C LYS A 3 13.52 -10.56 1.70
N ILE A 4 12.45 -11.01 2.35
CA ILE A 4 11.13 -10.35 2.27
C ILE A 4 11.07 -9.08 3.11
N SER A 5 11.71 -9.08 4.28
CA SER A 5 11.80 -7.89 5.15
C SER A 5 12.67 -6.83 4.48
N ASP A 6 13.83 -7.24 3.96
CA ASP A 6 14.73 -6.34 3.22
C ASP A 6 14.04 -5.71 2.01
N PHE A 7 13.23 -6.49 1.26
CA PHE A 7 12.47 -5.97 0.12
C PHE A 7 11.36 -5.00 0.54
N VAL A 8 10.71 -5.21 1.68
CA VAL A 8 9.65 -4.30 2.18
C VAL A 8 10.25 -3.00 2.72
N GLU A 9 11.40 -3.08 3.38
CA GLU A 9 12.12 -1.93 3.94
C GLU A 9 12.75 -1.08 2.82
N ASP A 10 13.27 -1.71 1.77
CA ASP A 10 13.85 -1.05 0.57
C ASP A 10 12.77 -0.53 -0.40
N ALA A 11 11.66 -1.26 -0.59
CA ALA A 11 10.58 -0.86 -1.49
C ALA A 11 9.52 0.05 -0.84
N GLY A 12 9.50 0.19 0.48
CA GLY A 12 8.53 1.00 1.23
C GLY A 12 7.08 0.52 1.08
N ALA A 13 6.12 1.45 1.09
CA ALA A 13 4.69 1.15 0.94
C ALA A 13 4.34 0.27 -0.30
N PRO A 14 4.97 0.46 -1.48
CA PRO A 14 4.86 -0.47 -2.60
C PRO A 14 5.22 -1.93 -2.27
N GLY A 15 6.24 -2.14 -1.43
CA GLY A 15 6.68 -3.47 -0.98
C GLY A 15 5.63 -4.20 -0.15
N ILE A 16 4.89 -3.48 0.69
CA ILE A 16 3.81 -4.05 1.50
C ILE A 16 2.65 -4.53 0.62
N ILE A 17 2.22 -3.72 -0.34
CA ILE A 17 1.13 -4.07 -1.27
C ILE A 17 1.48 -5.33 -2.07
N VAL A 18 2.70 -5.37 -2.62
CA VAL A 18 3.20 -6.54 -3.35
C VAL A 18 3.31 -7.76 -2.42
N GLY A 19 3.76 -7.58 -1.18
CA GLY A 19 3.86 -8.63 -0.18
C GLY A 19 2.52 -9.27 0.17
N ILE A 20 1.49 -8.45 0.44
CA ILE A 20 0.13 -8.93 0.73
C ILE A 20 -0.43 -9.70 -0.48
N GLY A 21 -0.29 -9.14 -1.70
CA GLY A 21 -0.73 -9.82 -2.92
C GLY A 21 -0.03 -11.16 -3.14
N ALA A 22 1.28 -11.23 -2.89
CA ALA A 22 2.05 -12.45 -3.02
C ALA A 22 1.63 -13.54 -2.02
N VAL A 23 1.36 -13.17 -0.77
CA VAL A 23 0.90 -14.12 0.27
C VAL A 23 -0.48 -14.69 -0.08
N LEU A 24 -1.40 -13.85 -0.55
CA LEU A 24 -2.73 -14.29 -0.96
C LEU A 24 -2.70 -15.20 -2.19
N LEU A 25 -1.78 -14.93 -3.13
CA LEU A 25 -1.65 -15.71 -4.36
C LEU A 25 -0.74 -16.94 -4.20
N ALA A 26 0.04 -17.04 -3.13
CA ALA A 26 0.94 -18.17 -2.86
C ALA A 26 0.30 -19.56 -3.03
N PRO A 27 -0.88 -19.88 -2.45
CA PRO A 27 -1.49 -21.21 -2.62
C PRO A 27 -1.90 -21.53 -4.07
N VAL A 28 -2.07 -20.51 -4.92
CA VAL A 28 -2.40 -20.66 -6.35
C VAL A 28 -1.14 -20.77 -7.19
N LEU A 29 -0.11 -19.98 -6.89
CA LEU A 29 1.14 -19.94 -7.66
C LEU A 29 2.05 -21.15 -7.39
N LEU A 30 2.12 -21.63 -6.15
CA LEU A 30 2.92 -22.80 -5.76
C LEU A 30 2.61 -24.07 -6.59
N PRO A 31 1.34 -24.52 -6.75
CA PRO A 31 1.04 -25.71 -7.55
C PRO A 31 1.28 -25.52 -9.06
N ILE A 32 1.21 -24.28 -9.56
CA ILE A 32 1.49 -23.96 -10.97
C ILE A 32 3.00 -24.14 -11.25
N VAL A 33 3.86 -23.58 -10.39
CA VAL A 33 5.32 -23.70 -10.53
C VAL A 33 5.78 -25.14 -10.31
N ALA A 34 5.09 -25.92 -9.47
CA ALA A 34 5.35 -27.34 -9.25
C ALA A 34 4.88 -28.27 -10.41
N GLY A 35 4.31 -27.73 -11.50
CA GLY A 35 3.92 -28.51 -12.68
C GLY A 35 2.65 -29.35 -12.55
N VAL A 36 1.97 -29.30 -11.40
CA VAL A 36 0.71 -30.03 -11.13
C VAL A 36 -0.54 -29.14 -11.30
N GLY A 37 -0.36 -27.89 -11.70
CA GLY A 37 -1.39 -26.86 -11.71
C GLY A 37 -2.34 -26.83 -12.91
N LYS A 38 -2.24 -27.72 -13.90
CA LYS A 38 -3.07 -27.68 -15.13
C LYS A 38 -4.60 -27.59 -14.89
N PRO A 39 -5.22 -28.35 -13.96
CA PRO A 39 -6.63 -28.17 -13.62
C PRO A 39 -6.92 -26.86 -12.86
N PHE A 40 -5.93 -26.36 -12.11
CA PHE A 40 -6.01 -25.08 -11.39
C PHE A 40 -6.01 -23.89 -12.36
N VAL A 41 -5.12 -23.88 -13.35
CA VAL A 41 -5.05 -22.83 -14.38
C VAL A 41 -6.39 -22.71 -15.11
N LYS A 42 -7.02 -23.83 -15.49
CA LYS A 42 -8.35 -23.81 -16.12
C LYS A 42 -9.43 -23.21 -15.21
N SER A 43 -9.38 -23.53 -13.91
CA SER A 43 -10.33 -23.01 -12.93
C SER A 43 -10.13 -21.52 -12.67
N VAL A 44 -8.88 -21.06 -12.62
CA VAL A 44 -8.52 -19.63 -12.50
C VAL A 44 -8.99 -18.86 -13.74
N ILE A 45 -8.76 -19.37 -14.95
CA ILE A 45 -9.23 -18.72 -16.19
C ILE A 45 -10.75 -18.60 -16.18
N LYS A 46 -11.47 -19.69 -15.88
CA LYS A 46 -12.94 -19.69 -15.85
C LYS A 46 -13.49 -18.78 -14.75
N GLY A 47 -12.88 -18.82 -13.56
CA GLY A 47 -13.22 -17.93 -12.45
C GLY A 47 -12.95 -16.46 -12.80
N GLY A 48 -11.82 -16.16 -13.44
CA GLY A 48 -11.43 -14.83 -13.87
C GLY A 48 -12.40 -14.24 -14.90
N ILE A 49 -12.83 -15.04 -15.88
CA ILE A 49 -13.87 -14.64 -16.84
C ILE A 49 -15.18 -14.31 -16.09
N GLY A 50 -15.64 -15.22 -15.22
CA GLY A 50 -16.89 -15.01 -14.49
C GLY A 50 -16.86 -13.83 -13.52
N LEU A 51 -15.70 -13.54 -12.92
CA LEU A 51 -15.51 -12.36 -12.06
C LEU A 51 -15.49 -11.07 -12.90
N TYR A 52 -14.78 -11.07 -14.04
CA TYR A 52 -14.73 -9.91 -14.95
C TYR A 52 -16.11 -9.57 -15.53
N GLU A 53 -16.90 -10.57 -15.89
CA GLU A 53 -18.26 -10.36 -16.37
C GLU A 53 -19.17 -9.75 -15.30
N ARG A 54 -19.03 -10.21 -14.04
CA ARG A 54 -19.77 -9.67 -12.89
C ARG A 54 -19.31 -8.28 -12.49
N SER A 55 -18.00 -8.03 -12.54
CA SER A 55 -17.42 -6.76 -12.10
C SER A 55 -17.81 -5.59 -13.00
N LYS A 56 -18.04 -5.81 -14.30
CA LYS A 56 -18.46 -4.75 -15.24
C LYS A 56 -19.74 -4.02 -14.79
N GLY A 57 -20.70 -4.72 -14.17
CA GLY A 57 -21.91 -4.08 -13.64
C GLY A 57 -21.66 -3.40 -12.30
N THR A 58 -20.96 -4.09 -11.39
CA THR A 58 -20.74 -3.64 -10.01
C THR A 58 -19.80 -2.42 -9.90
N ILE A 59 -18.81 -2.30 -10.79
CA ILE A 59 -17.87 -1.17 -10.79
C ILE A 59 -18.56 0.16 -11.15
N ALA A 60 -19.61 0.12 -11.98
CA ALA A 60 -20.34 1.32 -12.38
C ALA A 60 -21.08 1.99 -11.21
N GLU A 61 -21.56 1.20 -10.25
CA GLU A 61 -22.26 1.71 -9.07
C GLU A 61 -21.30 2.07 -7.93
N MET A 62 -20.15 1.39 -7.83
CA MET A 62 -19.17 1.62 -6.77
C MET A 62 -18.19 2.77 -7.04
N GLY A 63 -18.15 3.30 -8.28
CA GLY A 63 -17.21 4.36 -8.67
C GLY A 63 -17.36 5.64 -7.85
N GLU A 64 -18.59 6.11 -7.66
CA GLU A 64 -18.87 7.36 -6.93
C GLU A 64 -18.43 7.26 -5.46
N THR A 65 -18.84 6.22 -4.74
CA THR A 65 -18.44 6.00 -3.34
C THR A 65 -16.94 5.75 -3.21
N TRP A 66 -16.31 5.12 -4.21
CA TRP A 66 -14.87 4.93 -4.23
C TRP A 66 -14.11 6.24 -4.43
N GLU A 67 -14.54 7.08 -5.37
CA GLU A 67 -13.95 8.40 -5.59
C GLU A 67 -14.07 9.29 -4.35
N ASP A 68 -15.20 9.23 -3.64
CA ASP A 68 -15.42 9.93 -2.37
C ASP A 68 -14.45 9.47 -1.27
N MET A 69 -14.38 8.15 -1.00
CA MET A 69 -13.42 7.58 -0.04
C MET A 69 -11.95 7.89 -0.39
N VAL A 70 -11.60 7.89 -1.68
CA VAL A 70 -10.24 8.24 -2.13
C VAL A 70 -9.96 9.73 -1.96
N ALA A 71 -10.96 10.60 -2.19
CA ALA A 71 -10.84 12.03 -1.96
C ALA A 71 -10.65 12.33 -0.46
N GLU A 72 -11.44 11.70 0.41
CA GLU A 72 -11.32 11.79 1.86
C GLU A 72 -9.92 11.34 2.31
N ALA A 73 -9.48 10.14 1.93
CA ALA A 73 -8.16 9.62 2.30
C ALA A 73 -7.00 10.50 1.78
N ARG A 74 -7.14 11.10 0.59
CA ARG A 74 -6.14 12.05 0.05
C ARG A 74 -6.09 13.35 0.83
N ALA A 75 -7.25 13.85 1.27
CA ALA A 75 -7.34 15.04 2.10
C ALA A 75 -6.70 14.77 3.46
N GLU A 76 -6.95 13.62 4.09
CA GLU A 76 -6.32 13.22 5.36
C GLU A 76 -4.79 13.12 5.23
N LEU A 77 -4.27 12.51 4.16
CA LEU A 77 -2.82 12.44 3.90
C LEU A 77 -2.17 13.80 3.57
N ALA A 78 -2.94 14.77 3.09
CA ALA A 78 -2.46 16.13 2.84
C ALA A 78 -2.49 16.97 4.12
N ASP A 79 -3.53 16.83 4.94
CA ASP A 79 -3.66 17.48 6.26
C ASP A 79 -2.59 16.98 7.25
N GLU A 80 -2.28 15.68 7.23
CA GLU A 80 -1.19 15.10 8.05
C GLU A 80 0.22 15.60 7.62
N LYS A 81 0.36 16.13 6.40
CA LYS A 81 1.57 16.84 5.94
C LYS A 81 1.55 18.33 6.24
N GLU A 82 0.36 18.91 6.43
CA GLU A 82 0.16 20.34 6.66
C GLU A 82 0.02 20.72 8.12
N THR A 83 -0.10 19.78 9.07
CA THR A 83 0.09 20.12 10.49
C THR A 83 1.47 20.75 10.68
N PRO A 84 1.55 22.08 10.90
CA PRO A 84 2.80 22.69 11.26
C PRO A 84 3.16 22.09 12.61
N VAL A 85 4.40 21.63 12.71
CA VAL A 85 5.09 21.41 13.98
C VAL A 85 5.18 22.77 14.68
N PHE A 86 4.06 23.24 15.22
CA PHE A 86 4.03 24.32 16.19
C PHE A 86 3.97 23.65 17.55
N GLU A 87 4.96 24.00 18.37
CA GLU A 87 5.00 23.73 19.81
C GLU A 87 5.53 22.37 20.28
N ALA A 88 6.75 22.03 19.84
CA ALA A 88 7.70 21.37 20.73
C ALA A 88 8.88 22.30 21.03
N SER A 89 8.70 23.06 22.11
CA SER A 89 9.74 23.59 22.99
C SER A 89 10.49 24.84 22.55
N ALA A 90 10.01 25.96 23.10
CA ALA A 90 10.78 27.14 23.40
C ALA A 90 12.12 26.80 24.08
N THR A 91 13.23 27.07 23.39
CA THR A 91 14.49 27.47 24.03
C THR A 91 15.25 28.37 23.07
N ASN A 92 14.93 29.66 23.12
CA ASN A 92 15.96 30.67 22.99
C ASN A 92 15.76 31.61 24.20
N PRO A 93 16.78 31.72 25.05
CA PRO A 93 17.50 32.98 25.03
C PRO A 93 19.01 32.79 25.14
N ASP A 94 19.72 33.61 24.38
CA ASP A 94 20.93 34.32 24.80
C ASP A 94 22.14 33.49 25.28
N ASN A 95 23.05 33.19 24.34
CA ASN A 95 24.47 33.18 24.65
C ASN A 95 25.27 33.95 23.58
N VAL A 96 25.01 35.26 23.54
CA VAL A 96 26.03 36.24 23.17
C VAL A 96 26.81 36.56 24.44
N ALA A 97 27.98 35.96 24.56
CA ALA A 97 29.12 36.49 25.31
C ALA A 97 30.34 36.09 24.46
N ASP A 98 30.71 36.91 23.47
CA ASP A 98 31.69 37.98 23.69
C ASP A 98 32.47 37.82 25.01
N ASN A 99 33.67 37.26 24.91
CA ASN A 99 34.80 37.60 25.77
C ASN A 99 36.07 37.29 24.98
N GLY A 100 36.63 38.33 24.37
CA GLY A 100 37.90 38.27 23.66
C GLY A 100 39.10 37.98 24.56
N ALA A 101 40.12 37.38 23.94
CA ALA A 101 41.56 37.63 24.09
C ALA A 101 42.31 36.69 23.14
#